data_AF-A0A520IA90-F1
#
_entry.id   AF-A0A520IA90-F1
#
_cell.length_a   1.000
_cell.length_b   1.000
_cell.length_c   1.000
_cell.angle_alpha   90.00
_cell.angle_beta   90.00
_cell.angle_gamma   90.00
#
_symmetry.space_group_name_H-M   'P 1'
#
loop_
_entity.id
_entity.type
_entity.pdbx_description
1 polymer ?
#
loop_
_entity_poly.entity_id
_entity_poly.type
_entity_poly.pdbx_seq_one_letter_code
_entity_poly.pdbx_strand_id
1 'polypeptide(L)'
;VKLPIGEPWCAAFISWVFKQHGFLEPNTGWSPAMFPNTRILSNAVKNATKANVFGIYIIAKKRIAHVGFVEDQHRGWVTTIEGNTNSAGSNEGDGVYRKLRHIRTIRSFADWVKKGRLK
;
A
#
# COMPACT_ATOMS: atom_id res chain seq x y z
N VAL A 1 -8.85 -2.62 -11.85
CA VAL A 1 -9.03 -1.15 -11.92
C VAL A 1 -8.81 -0.68 -13.35
N LYS A 2 -9.66 0.22 -13.87
CA LYS A 2 -9.36 1.00 -15.09
C LYS A 2 -8.86 2.38 -14.65
N LEU A 3 -7.57 2.67 -14.81
CA LEU A 3 -7.00 4.00 -14.57
C LEU A 3 -6.71 4.68 -15.91
N PRO A 4 -6.95 6.01 -16.04
CA PRO A 4 -6.48 6.78 -17.18
C PRO A 4 -4.96 6.74 -17.33
N ILE A 5 -4.47 6.90 -18.56
CA ILE A 5 -3.03 6.98 -18.87
C ILE A 5 -2.44 8.22 -18.19
N GLY A 6 -1.26 8.07 -17.58
CA GLY A 6 -0.53 9.15 -16.90
C GLY A 6 -0.87 9.35 -15.42
N GLU A 7 -1.88 8.65 -14.89
CA GLU A 7 -2.24 8.74 -13.48
C GLU A 7 -1.29 7.93 -12.57
N PRO A 8 -1.01 8.40 -11.34
CA PRO A 8 -0.25 7.65 -10.35
C PRO A 8 -0.83 6.25 -10.11
N TRP A 9 -0.04 5.21 -10.41
CA TRP A 9 -0.53 3.83 -10.46
C TRP A 9 -0.21 2.99 -9.23
N CYS A 10 0.28 3.59 -8.14
CA CYS A 10 0.63 2.85 -6.90
C CYS A 10 -0.51 1.97 -6.39
N ALA A 11 -1.72 2.52 -6.23
CA ALA A 11 -2.90 1.78 -5.78
C ALA A 11 -3.36 0.73 -6.80
N ALA A 12 -3.36 1.05 -8.10
CA ALA A 12 -3.71 0.08 -9.13
C ALA A 12 -2.73 -1.10 -9.17
N PHE A 13 -1.44 -0.87 -8.92
CA PHE A 13 -0.45 -1.94 -8.80
C PHE A 13 -0.78 -2.88 -7.65
N ILE A 14 -1.12 -2.36 -6.47
CA ILE A 14 -1.54 -3.22 -5.34
C ILE A 14 -2.79 -4.02 -5.70
N SER A 15 -3.81 -3.38 -6.28
CA SER A 15 -5.00 -4.08 -6.74
C SER A 15 -4.72 -5.14 -7.80
N TRP A 16 -3.77 -4.87 -8.70
CA TRP A 16 -3.34 -5.84 -9.70
C TRP A 16 -2.64 -7.04 -9.04
N VAL A 17 -1.71 -6.84 -8.10
CA VAL A 17 -1.03 -7.92 -7.37
C VAL A 17 -2.04 -8.79 -6.62
N PHE A 18 -2.98 -8.18 -5.89
CA PHE A 18 -4.04 -8.93 -5.19
C PHE A 18 -4.87 -9.77 -6.16
N LYS A 19 -5.26 -9.20 -7.31
CA LYS A 19 -5.98 -9.93 -8.36
C LYS A 19 -5.17 -11.10 -8.92
N GLN A 20 -3.86 -10.95 -9.14
CA GLN A 20 -2.99 -12.05 -9.62
C GLN A 20 -2.98 -13.23 -8.64
N HIS A 21 -3.24 -12.99 -7.36
CA HIS A 21 -3.32 -14.02 -6.32
C HIS A 21 -4.76 -14.41 -5.93
N GLY A 22 -5.75 -14.11 -6.79
CA GLY A 22 -7.13 -14.56 -6.62
C GLY A 22 -7.97 -13.75 -5.63
N PHE A 23 -7.47 -12.60 -5.15
CA PHE A 23 -8.25 -11.71 -4.30
C PHE A 23 -9.11 -10.77 -5.14
N LEU A 24 -10.39 -10.64 -4.78
CA LEU A 24 -11.31 -9.68 -5.41
C LEU A 24 -11.09 -8.23 -4.90
N GLU A 25 -10.46 -8.09 -3.74
CA GLU A 25 -10.19 -6.81 -3.08
C GLU A 25 -8.74 -6.72 -2.59
N PRO A 26 -8.15 -5.51 -2.52
CA PRO A 26 -8.73 -4.24 -2.94
C PRO A 26 -8.71 -4.11 -4.48
N ASN A 27 -9.74 -3.48 -5.07
CA ASN A 27 -9.81 -3.19 -6.50
C ASN A 27 -10.07 -1.70 -6.74
N THR A 28 -9.07 -0.86 -6.49
CA THR A 28 -9.17 0.60 -6.59
C THR A 28 -7.86 1.23 -7.07
N GLY A 29 -7.98 2.30 -7.84
CA GLY A 29 -6.85 3.17 -8.21
C GLY A 29 -6.64 4.32 -7.22
N TRP A 30 -7.46 4.39 -6.17
CA TRP A 30 -7.49 5.50 -5.23
C TRP A 30 -6.92 5.08 -3.87
N SER A 31 -5.72 5.59 -3.54
CA SER A 31 -4.97 5.24 -2.33
C SER A 31 -5.78 5.31 -1.01
N PRO A 32 -6.60 6.34 -0.74
CA PRO A 32 -7.43 6.38 0.48
C PRO A 32 -8.43 5.23 0.61
N ALA A 33 -8.97 4.74 -0.51
CA ALA A 33 -9.98 3.68 -0.49
C ALA A 33 -9.41 2.32 -0.05
N MET A 34 -8.08 2.19 0.06
CA MET A 34 -7.42 0.98 0.58
C MET A 34 -7.43 0.89 2.11
N PHE A 35 -7.94 1.90 2.82
CA PHE A 35 -7.96 1.96 4.28
C PHE A 35 -9.36 2.20 4.85
N PRO A 36 -10.37 1.36 4.53
CA PRO A 36 -11.64 1.42 5.25
C PRO A 36 -11.45 0.94 6.70
N ASN A 37 -12.26 1.45 7.63
CA ASN A 37 -12.16 1.13 9.06
C ASN A 37 -12.18 -0.38 9.36
N THR A 38 -12.84 -1.18 8.52
CA THR A 38 -12.95 -2.64 8.67
C THR A 38 -11.67 -3.41 8.32
N ARG A 39 -10.69 -2.73 7.72
CA ARG A 39 -9.40 -3.30 7.26
C ARG A 39 -8.20 -2.67 7.98
N ILE A 40 -8.33 -1.46 8.52
CA ILE A 40 -7.24 -0.78 9.24
C ILE A 40 -6.80 -1.61 10.46
N LEU A 41 -5.50 -1.73 10.63
CA LEU A 41 -4.89 -2.34 11.81
C LEU A 41 -4.77 -1.32 12.95
N SER A 42 -5.49 -1.55 14.05
CA SER A 42 -5.46 -0.68 15.24
C SER A 42 -4.09 -0.61 15.90
N ASN A 43 -3.31 -1.71 15.85
CA ASN A 43 -1.95 -1.81 16.42
C ASN A 43 -0.89 -2.00 15.32
N ALA A 44 -0.91 -1.11 14.33
CA ALA A 44 0.04 -1.03 13.22
C ALA A 44 1.51 -1.28 13.59
N VAL A 45 1.96 -0.74 14.73
CA VAL A 45 3.36 -0.83 15.18
C VAL A 45 3.83 -2.27 15.44
N LYS A 46 2.91 -3.14 15.90
CA LYS A 46 3.25 -4.53 16.28
C LYS A 46 2.78 -5.56 15.27
N ASN A 47 1.82 -5.21 14.41
CA ASN A 47 1.00 -6.18 13.70
C ASN A 47 1.07 -6.10 12.17
N ALA A 48 1.89 -5.22 11.58
CA ALA A 48 2.03 -5.23 10.14
C ALA A 48 2.82 -6.47 9.71
N THR A 49 2.19 -7.33 8.93
CA THR A 49 2.77 -8.56 8.40
C THR A 49 2.84 -8.52 6.88
N LYS A 50 3.52 -9.52 6.30
CA LYS A 50 3.65 -9.68 4.86
C LYS A 50 2.30 -9.50 4.14
N ALA A 51 2.32 -8.78 3.03
CA ALA A 51 1.17 -8.42 2.20
C ALA A 51 0.13 -7.47 2.84
N ASN A 52 0.34 -6.98 4.06
CA ASN A 52 -0.44 -5.84 4.54
C ASN A 52 -0.17 -4.61 3.68
N VAL A 53 -1.22 -3.87 3.34
CA VAL A 53 -1.11 -2.64 2.57
C VAL A 53 -0.76 -1.52 3.54
N PHE A 54 0.26 -0.71 3.22
CA PHE A 54 0.59 0.47 4.01
C PHE A 54 0.29 1.75 3.23
N GLY A 55 0.01 2.84 3.94
CA GLY A 55 -0.36 4.12 3.36
C GLY A 55 0.49 5.26 3.90
N ILE A 56 0.94 6.13 3.00
CA ILE A 56 1.66 7.37 3.33
C ILE A 56 0.73 8.56 3.14
N TYR A 57 0.63 9.37 4.19
CA TYR A 57 -0.10 10.62 4.14
C TYR A 57 0.78 11.72 3.55
N ILE A 58 0.31 12.35 2.48
CA ILE A 58 1.00 13.50 1.87
C ILE A 58 0.25 14.76 2.28
N ILE A 59 0.92 15.62 3.05
CA ILE A 59 0.35 16.84 3.65
C ILE A 59 -0.27 17.74 2.59
N ALA A 60 0.44 18.00 1.49
CA ALA A 60 -0.04 18.84 0.39
C ALA A 60 -1.34 18.32 -0.25
N LYS A 61 -1.55 16.99 -0.26
CA LYS A 61 -2.75 16.35 -0.80
C LYS A 61 -3.83 16.10 0.25
N LYS A 62 -3.54 16.35 1.53
CA LYS A 62 -4.41 16.14 2.69
C LYS A 62 -5.04 14.75 2.79
N ARG A 63 -4.33 13.72 2.32
CA ARG A 63 -4.82 12.33 2.28
C ARG A 63 -3.67 11.32 2.22
N ILE A 64 -4.01 10.05 2.39
CA ILE A 64 -3.14 8.96 1.96
C ILE A 64 -3.04 9.02 0.44
N ALA A 65 -1.84 9.29 -0.08
CA ALA A 65 -1.62 9.52 -1.50
C ALA A 65 -0.57 8.59 -2.11
N HIS A 66 0.08 7.77 -1.30
CA HIS A 66 0.95 6.69 -1.77
C HIS A 66 0.69 5.43 -0.95
N VAL A 67 0.79 4.28 -1.62
CA VAL A 67 0.55 2.96 -1.04
C VAL A 67 1.54 1.94 -1.57
N GLY A 68 1.76 0.91 -0.77
CA GLY A 68 2.51 -0.28 -1.14
C GLY A 68 2.08 -1.46 -0.25
N PHE A 69 2.77 -2.59 -0.35
CA PHE A 69 2.59 -3.68 0.62
C PHE A 69 3.88 -4.00 1.37
N VAL A 70 3.71 -4.52 2.57
CA VAL A 70 4.79 -4.95 3.46
C VAL A 70 5.37 -6.26 2.95
N GLU A 71 6.69 -6.30 2.80
CA GLU A 71 7.44 -7.54 2.59
C GLU A 71 7.86 -8.15 3.94
N ASP A 72 8.39 -7.29 4.83
CA ASP A 72 8.88 -7.66 6.16
C ASP A 72 8.88 -6.47 7.13
N GLN A 73 8.94 -6.74 8.44
CA GLN A 73 9.10 -5.73 9.49
C GLN A 73 10.09 -6.19 10.55
N HIS A 74 11.09 -5.34 10.85
CA HIS A 74 12.09 -5.60 11.88
C HIS A 74 12.41 -4.34 12.68
N ARG A 75 12.30 -4.41 14.02
CA ARG A 75 12.71 -3.33 14.96
C ARG A 75 12.24 -1.91 14.57
N GLY A 76 10.98 -1.78 14.13
CA GLY A 76 10.39 -0.50 13.74
C GLY A 76 10.73 -0.05 12.31
N TRP A 77 11.49 -0.84 11.57
CA TRP A 77 11.71 -0.69 10.13
C TRP A 77 10.83 -1.65 9.35
N VAL A 78 10.32 -1.18 8.22
CA VAL A 78 9.40 -1.92 7.35
C VAL A 78 10.01 -1.98 5.97
N THR A 79 10.24 -3.18 5.47
CA THR A 79 10.61 -3.42 4.08
C THR A 79 9.34 -3.44 3.25
N THR A 80 9.27 -2.59 2.24
CA THR A 80 8.07 -2.32 1.45
C THR A 80 8.30 -2.56 -0.03
N ILE A 81 7.26 -2.97 -0.75
CA ILE A 81 7.22 -3.03 -2.22
C ILE A 81 6.22 -2.00 -2.72
N GLU A 82 6.66 -1.13 -3.63
CA GLU A 82 5.94 0.08 -4.01
C GLU A 82 5.98 0.29 -5.52
N GLY A 83 4.81 0.41 -6.14
CA GLY A 83 4.67 0.83 -7.53
C GLY A 83 4.58 2.35 -7.66
N ASN A 84 4.81 2.86 -8.87
CA ASN A 84 4.82 4.29 -9.19
C ASN A 84 5.68 5.12 -8.22
N THR A 85 6.86 4.59 -7.89
CA THR A 85 7.88 5.34 -7.16
C THR A 85 9.18 5.33 -7.94
N ASN A 86 10.12 6.22 -7.62
CA ASN A 86 11.49 6.21 -8.13
C ASN A 86 12.48 6.13 -6.95
N SER A 87 13.78 6.02 -7.24
CA SER A 87 14.84 5.98 -6.21
C SER A 87 14.82 7.20 -5.26
N ALA A 88 14.34 8.36 -5.73
CA ALA A 88 14.23 9.60 -4.97
C ALA A 88 12.90 9.81 -4.21
N GLY A 89 11.89 8.93 -4.39
CA GLY A 89 10.60 9.02 -3.71
C GLY A 89 9.58 10.02 -4.31
N SER A 90 9.74 10.45 -5.57
CA SER A 90 8.77 11.30 -6.26
C SER A 90 7.49 10.53 -6.66
N ASN A 91 6.41 11.30 -6.90
CA ASN A 91 5.07 10.84 -7.29
C ASN A 91 4.95 10.44 -8.79
N GLU A 92 6.03 10.58 -9.56
CA GLU A 92 6.15 10.29 -11.00
C GLU A 92 7.06 9.07 -11.20
N GLY A 93 6.81 8.01 -10.44
CA GLY A 93 7.72 6.88 -10.41
C GLY A 93 7.70 6.03 -11.67
N ASP A 94 8.88 5.56 -12.04
CA ASP A 94 9.18 4.81 -13.26
C ASP A 94 9.10 3.29 -13.08
N GLY A 95 8.89 2.80 -11.85
CA GLY A 95 8.93 1.35 -11.61
C GLY A 95 8.38 0.87 -10.28
N VAL A 96 8.66 -0.41 -10.02
CA VAL A 96 8.36 -1.09 -8.75
C VAL A 96 9.65 -1.24 -7.97
N TYR A 97 9.68 -0.74 -6.74
CA TYR A 97 10.89 -0.71 -5.91
C TYR A 97 10.65 -1.33 -4.55
N ARG A 98 11.70 -1.99 -4.05
CA ARG A 98 11.84 -2.33 -2.64
C ARG A 98 12.41 -1.13 -1.89
N LYS A 99 11.76 -0.72 -0.79
CA LYS A 99 12.22 0.39 0.06
C LYS A 99 12.26 -0.04 1.53
N LEU A 100 13.14 0.61 2.29
CA LEU A 100 13.18 0.49 3.73
C LEU A 100 12.60 1.76 4.34
N ARG A 101 11.56 1.62 5.16
CA ARG A 101 10.86 2.75 5.77
C ARG A 101 10.83 2.62 7.28
N HIS A 102 11.07 3.72 7.98
CA HIS A 102 10.81 3.75 9.41
C HIS A 102 9.29 3.81 9.63
N ILE A 103 8.76 3.02 10.57
CA ILE A 103 7.31 2.86 10.79
C ILE A 103 6.58 4.17 11.08
N ARG A 104 7.28 5.14 11.68
CA ARG A 104 6.77 6.51 11.93
C ARG A 104 6.43 7.29 10.66
N THR A 105 7.00 6.91 9.52
CA THR A 105 6.70 7.55 8.22
C THR A 105 5.43 7.00 7.57
N ILE A 106 4.90 5.90 8.11
CA ILE A 106 3.70 5.24 7.61
C ILE A 106 2.50 5.70 8.42
N ARG A 107 1.45 6.16 7.74
CA ARG A 107 0.23 6.67 8.38
C ARG A 107 -0.67 5.54 8.86
N SER A 108 -0.83 4.49 8.05
CA SER A 108 -1.78 3.43 8.32
C SER A 108 -1.35 2.12 7.65
N PHE A 109 -1.83 1.01 8.20
CA PHE A 109 -1.74 -0.32 7.61
C PHE A 109 -3.14 -0.93 7.52
N ALA A 110 -3.38 -1.71 6.46
CA ALA A 110 -4.63 -2.40 6.21
C ALA A 110 -4.39 -3.88 5.87
N ASP A 111 -5.21 -4.75 6.45
CA ASP A 111 -5.18 -6.20 6.20
C ASP A 111 -6.30 -6.61 5.24
N TRP A 112 -5.89 -6.89 4.01
CA TRP A 112 -6.75 -7.39 2.95
C TRP A 112 -6.68 -8.91 2.80
N VAL A 113 -5.74 -9.57 3.48
CA VAL A 113 -5.50 -11.02 3.36
C VAL A 113 -6.45 -11.81 4.27
N LYS A 114 -6.60 -11.42 5.54
CA LYS A 114 -7.37 -12.20 6.53
C LYS A 114 -8.86 -12.35 6.24
N LYS A 115 -9.49 -11.38 5.55
CA LYS A 115 -10.92 -11.48 5.15
C LYS A 115 -11.13 -11.55 3.63
N GLY A 116 -10.06 -11.75 2.85
CA GLY A 116 -10.10 -11.64 1.39
C GLY A 116 -10.04 -12.97 0.62
N ARG A 117 -9.76 -14.09 1.30
CA ARG A 117 -9.76 -15.42 0.65
C ARG A 117 -11.20 -15.90 0.46
N LEU A 118 -11.60 -16.08 -0.78
CA LEU A 118 -12.72 -16.97 -1.11
C LEU A 118 -12.37 -18.37 -0.57
N LYS A 119 -13.37 -19.04 0.01
CA LYS A 119 -13.32 -20.49 0.20
C LYS A 119 -13.29 -21.18 -1.15
#